data_AF-A0A543PIZ3-F1
#
_entry.id   AF-A0A543PIZ3-F1
#
_cell.length_a   1.000
_cell.length_b   1.000
_cell.length_c   1.000
_cell.angle_alpha   90.00
_cell.angle_beta   90.00
_cell.angle_gamma   90.00
#
_symmetry.space_group_name_H-M   'P 1'
#
loop_
_entity.id
_entity.type
_entity.pdbx_description
1 polymer ?
#
loop_
_entity_poly.entity_id
_entity_poly.type
_entity_poly.pdbx_seq_one_letter_code
_entity_poly.pdbx_strand_id
1 'polypeptide(L)'
;MATTALLVLDLVGTFAFALNGALTALRATRLDIVGVVTLGMITALGGGTIRDVFLDSLPPATFLDWRYLAVAAGGGLIAFFSGRHLERLNGPINVLDAAGLSLFAVTGALKAVDLGFGPAQAVIVGVLTGVGGGTIRDVLIRQVPSVLSSGLYAVPALVGATVVVVADVLGARGAVAAIGAAAVCFAIRMVGVHFDVNAPFPPGSRPPEDP
;
A
#
# COMPACT_ATOMS: atom_id res chain seq x y z
N MET A 1 1.38 -9.46 22.40
CA MET A 1 1.92 -8.11 22.12
C MET A 1 2.21 -7.90 20.63
N ALA A 2 2.88 -8.84 19.94
CA ALA A 2 3.14 -8.73 18.49
C ALA A 2 1.86 -8.58 17.64
N THR A 3 0.80 -9.33 17.95
CA THR A 3 -0.49 -9.30 17.23
C THR A 3 -1.20 -7.94 17.29
N THR A 4 -1.11 -7.24 18.43
CA THR A 4 -1.74 -5.92 18.60
C THR A 4 -1.03 -4.86 17.79
N ALA A 5 0.30 -4.88 17.77
CA ALA A 5 1.09 -3.95 16.96
C ALA A 5 0.82 -4.17 15.46
N LEU A 6 0.77 -5.43 15.01
CA LEU A 6 0.45 -5.75 13.61
C LEU A 6 -0.94 -5.28 13.21
N LEU A 7 -1.94 -5.50 14.06
CA LEU A 7 -3.29 -5.00 13.81
C LEU A 7 -3.34 -3.47 13.70
N VAL A 8 -2.63 -2.76 14.58
CA VAL A 8 -2.56 -1.29 14.51
C VAL A 8 -1.91 -0.84 13.22
N LEU A 9 -0.79 -1.45 12.81
CA LEU A 9 -0.12 -1.14 11.55
C LEU A 9 -1.03 -1.44 10.34
N ASP A 10 -1.74 -2.57 10.36
CA ASP A 10 -2.72 -2.93 9.33
C ASP A 10 -3.84 -1.88 9.25
N LEU A 11 -4.46 -1.49 10.38
CA LEU A 11 -5.51 -0.47 10.38
C LEU A 11 -5.00 0.91 9.93
N VAL A 12 -3.79 1.31 10.32
CA VAL A 12 -3.19 2.57 9.84
C VAL A 12 -2.92 2.50 8.33
N GLY A 13 -2.43 1.37 7.82
CA GLY A 13 -2.25 1.15 6.38
C GLY A 13 -3.57 1.18 5.61
N THR A 14 -4.61 0.52 6.14
CA THR A 14 -5.97 0.56 5.61
C THR A 14 -6.50 2.00 5.56
N PHE A 15 -6.32 2.78 6.62
CA PHE A 15 -6.72 4.18 6.65
C PHE A 15 -5.99 5.02 5.59
N ALA A 16 -4.67 4.87 5.51
CA ALA A 16 -3.84 5.60 4.55
C ALA A 16 -4.24 5.28 3.11
N PHE A 17 -4.45 4.00 2.78
CA PHE A 17 -4.91 3.61 1.45
C PHE A 17 -6.35 4.02 1.15
N ALA A 18 -7.23 4.07 2.15
CA ALA A 18 -8.58 4.57 1.96
C ALA A 18 -8.59 6.05 1.59
N LEU A 19 -7.82 6.86 2.33
CA LEU A 19 -7.62 8.27 2.01
C LEU A 19 -6.99 8.44 0.62
N ASN A 20 -5.91 7.72 0.35
CA ASN A 20 -5.21 7.73 -0.95
C ASN A 20 -6.19 7.41 -2.10
N GLY A 21 -6.90 6.29 -2.02
CA GLY A 21 -7.86 5.86 -3.04
C GLY A 21 -8.99 6.85 -3.26
N ALA A 22 -9.56 7.39 -2.19
CA ALA A 22 -10.62 8.38 -2.27
C ALA A 22 -10.14 9.74 -2.80
N LEU A 23 -8.95 10.21 -2.41
CA LEU A 23 -8.36 11.43 -2.95
C LEU A 23 -8.00 11.27 -4.44
N THR A 24 -7.48 10.11 -4.85
CA THR A 24 -7.28 9.78 -6.26
C THR A 24 -8.61 9.78 -7.01
N ALA A 25 -9.68 9.23 -6.41
CA ALA A 25 -11.01 9.25 -6.98
C ALA A 25 -11.48 10.67 -7.29
N LEU A 26 -11.36 11.57 -6.32
CA LEU A 26 -11.75 12.98 -6.43
C LEU A 26 -10.94 13.71 -7.49
N ARG A 27 -9.62 13.46 -7.54
CA ARG A 27 -8.71 14.12 -8.47
C ARG A 27 -8.90 13.63 -9.91
N ALA A 28 -8.95 12.32 -10.11
CA ALA A 28 -8.87 11.71 -11.43
C ALA A 28 -10.23 11.52 -12.10
N THR A 29 -11.31 11.47 -11.31
CA THR A 29 -12.63 11.05 -11.78
C THR A 29 -13.73 11.92 -11.16
N ARG A 30 -14.85 12.09 -11.87
CA ARG A 30 -16.04 12.76 -11.31
C ARG A 30 -16.99 11.72 -10.71
N LEU A 31 -16.64 11.19 -9.54
CA LEU A 31 -17.49 10.27 -8.78
C LEU A 31 -18.32 11.00 -7.72
N ASP A 32 -19.49 10.46 -7.41
CA ASP A 32 -20.29 10.88 -6.25
C ASP A 32 -19.69 10.35 -4.94
N ILE A 33 -20.29 10.70 -3.80
CA ILE A 33 -19.81 10.27 -2.49
C ILE A 33 -19.71 8.74 -2.38
N VAL A 34 -20.66 8.01 -2.97
CA VAL A 34 -20.68 6.55 -2.95
C VAL A 34 -19.50 6.00 -3.74
N GLY A 35 -19.24 6.52 -4.94
CA GLY A 35 -18.10 6.11 -5.76
C GLY A 35 -16.75 6.45 -5.11
N VAL A 36 -16.61 7.62 -4.48
CA VAL A 36 -15.37 8.03 -3.79
C VAL A 36 -15.07 7.13 -2.61
N VAL A 37 -16.06 6.90 -1.74
CA VAL A 37 -15.90 6.00 -0.58
C VAL A 37 -15.64 4.58 -1.04
N THR A 38 -16.35 4.10 -2.06
CA THR A 38 -16.18 2.75 -2.60
C THR A 38 -14.78 2.55 -3.18
N LEU A 39 -14.26 3.49 -3.96
CA LEU A 39 -12.90 3.37 -4.50
C LEU A 39 -11.85 3.40 -3.39
N GLY A 40 -12.04 4.26 -2.37
CA GLY A 40 -11.20 4.27 -1.17
C GLY A 40 -11.20 2.90 -0.46
N MET A 41 -12.38 2.33 -0.23
CA MET A 41 -12.56 1.01 0.39
C MET A 41 -11.85 -0.10 -0.41
N ILE A 42 -12.04 -0.13 -1.74
CA ILE A 42 -11.40 -1.12 -2.61
C ILE A 42 -9.87 -0.99 -2.53
N THR A 43 -9.36 0.24 -2.55
CA THR A 43 -7.91 0.50 -2.43
C THR A 43 -7.38 0.00 -1.09
N ALA A 44 -8.09 0.27 0.00
CA ALA A 44 -7.69 -0.05 1.37
C ALA A 44 -7.73 -1.55 1.69
N LEU A 45 -8.74 -2.26 1.18
CA LEU A 45 -9.00 -3.66 1.51
C LEU A 45 -8.46 -4.63 0.47
N GLY A 46 -8.24 -4.17 -0.77
CA GLY A 46 -7.84 -5.00 -1.90
C GLY A 46 -6.51 -5.72 -1.68
N GLY A 47 -5.47 -5.01 -1.22
CA GLY A 47 -4.15 -5.59 -0.94
C GLY A 47 -4.20 -6.70 0.12
N GLY A 48 -4.87 -6.43 1.26
CA GLY A 48 -5.05 -7.42 2.31
C GLY A 48 -5.94 -8.60 1.91
N THR A 49 -6.91 -8.38 1.03
CA THR A 49 -7.76 -9.45 0.49
C THR A 49 -7.00 -10.35 -0.46
N ILE A 50 -6.20 -9.76 -1.37
CA ILE A 50 -5.25 -10.50 -2.22
C ILE A 50 -4.32 -11.34 -1.33
N ARG A 51 -3.64 -10.71 -0.37
CA ARG A 51 -2.75 -11.39 0.58
C ARG A 51 -3.41 -12.62 1.21
N ASP A 52 -4.60 -12.45 1.75
CA ASP A 52 -5.29 -13.50 2.49
C ASP A 52 -5.70 -14.66 1.58
N VAL A 53 -6.05 -14.40 0.32
CA VAL A 53 -6.27 -15.44 -0.70
C VAL A 53 -4.97 -16.19 -1.02
N PHE A 54 -3.86 -15.47 -1.24
CA PHE A 54 -2.57 -16.09 -1.56
C PHE A 54 -2.00 -16.94 -0.43
N LEU A 55 -2.33 -16.60 0.82
CA LEU A 55 -1.89 -17.30 2.03
C LEU A 55 -2.86 -18.40 2.48
N ASP A 56 -3.93 -18.67 1.73
CA ASP A 56 -5.01 -19.59 2.10
C ASP A 56 -5.61 -19.26 3.50
N SER A 57 -5.68 -17.97 3.82
CA SER A 57 -6.17 -17.42 5.08
C SER A 57 -7.60 -16.92 4.90
N LEU A 58 -8.52 -17.83 4.58
CA LEU A 58 -9.91 -17.50 4.24
C LEU A 58 -10.90 -17.85 5.36
N PRO A 59 -11.95 -17.02 5.58
CA PRO A 59 -12.26 -15.78 4.87
C PRO A 59 -11.30 -14.61 5.27
N PRO A 60 -11.09 -13.61 4.39
CA PRO A 60 -10.11 -12.55 4.63
C PRO A 60 -10.39 -11.75 5.90
N ALA A 61 -9.33 -11.33 6.59
CA ALA A 61 -9.44 -10.56 7.84
C ALA A 61 -10.20 -9.24 7.66
N THR A 62 -10.12 -8.66 6.46
CA THR A 62 -10.84 -7.45 6.03
C THR A 62 -12.36 -7.59 6.11
N PHE A 63 -12.90 -8.80 6.07
CA PHE A 63 -14.34 -9.09 6.19
C PHE A 63 -14.75 -9.68 7.53
N LEU A 64 -13.79 -10.21 8.30
CA LEU A 64 -14.04 -10.78 9.63
C LEU A 64 -14.06 -9.72 10.74
N ASP A 65 -13.29 -8.65 10.58
CA ASP A 65 -13.13 -7.61 11.59
C ASP A 65 -13.71 -6.27 11.11
N TRP A 66 -14.79 -5.85 11.76
CA TRP A 66 -15.53 -4.62 11.44
C TRP A 66 -14.67 -3.37 11.44
N ARG A 67 -13.55 -3.37 12.18
CA ARG A 67 -12.63 -2.23 12.27
C ARG A 67 -12.01 -1.89 10.93
N TYR A 68 -11.72 -2.88 10.07
CA TYR A 68 -11.19 -2.62 8.73
C TYR A 68 -12.20 -1.86 7.88
N LEU A 69 -13.45 -2.33 7.87
CA LEU A 69 -14.54 -1.68 7.11
C LEU A 69 -14.81 -0.26 7.64
N ALA A 70 -14.85 -0.09 8.96
CA ALA A 70 -15.10 1.21 9.57
C ALA A 70 -13.97 2.21 9.28
N VAL A 71 -12.71 1.78 9.39
CA VAL A 71 -11.54 2.62 9.10
C VAL A 71 -11.46 2.98 7.62
N ALA A 72 -11.71 2.03 6.73
CA ALA A 72 -11.69 2.30 5.29
C ALA A 72 -12.84 3.23 4.87
N ALA A 73 -14.04 3.05 5.42
CA ALA A 73 -15.18 3.92 5.12
C ALA A 73 -14.97 5.32 5.69
N GLY A 74 -14.46 5.40 6.93
CA GLY A 74 -14.10 6.65 7.59
C GLY A 74 -13.02 7.42 6.82
N GLY A 75 -11.97 6.75 6.36
CA GLY A 75 -10.94 7.35 5.51
C GLY A 75 -11.52 7.91 4.21
N GLY A 76 -12.36 7.13 3.52
CA GLY A 76 -13.03 7.59 2.30
C GLY A 76 -13.91 8.83 2.52
N LEU A 77 -14.70 8.84 3.61
CA LEU A 77 -15.55 9.98 3.97
C LEU A 77 -14.72 11.23 4.33
N ILE A 78 -13.66 11.07 5.11
CA ILE A 78 -12.76 12.18 5.46
C ILE A 78 -12.13 12.77 4.20
N ALA A 79 -11.65 11.94 3.28
CA ALA A 79 -11.12 12.40 1.99
C ALA A 79 -12.18 13.16 1.18
N PHE A 80 -13.41 12.64 1.10
CA PHE A 80 -14.51 13.30 0.39
C PHE A 80 -14.78 14.72 0.91
N PHE A 81 -14.90 14.89 2.22
CA PHE A 81 -15.16 16.22 2.81
C PHE A 81 -13.94 17.14 2.80
N SER A 82 -12.73 16.58 2.86
CA SER A 82 -11.47 17.36 2.88
C SER A 82 -10.99 17.76 1.48
N GLY A 83 -11.46 17.09 0.43
CA GLY A 83 -11.01 17.25 -0.96
C GLY A 83 -11.38 18.56 -1.65
N ARG A 84 -11.73 19.62 -0.91
CA ARG A 84 -12.16 20.93 -1.47
C ARG A 84 -11.11 21.61 -2.35
N HIS A 85 -9.83 21.22 -2.29
CA HIS A 85 -8.74 21.82 -3.08
C HIS A 85 -8.01 20.75 -3.91
N LEU A 86 -8.65 20.36 -5.02
CA LEU A 86 -8.21 19.29 -5.93
C LEU A 86 -6.80 19.51 -6.51
N GLU A 87 -6.42 20.76 -6.77
CA GLU A 87 -5.14 21.12 -7.41
C GLU A 87 -3.91 20.81 -6.54
N ARG A 88 -4.07 20.67 -5.22
CA ARG A 88 -2.95 20.45 -4.27
C ARG A 88 -2.86 19.02 -3.76
N LEU A 89 -3.60 18.08 -4.35
CA LEU A 89 -3.71 16.70 -3.83
C LEU A 89 -2.52 15.79 -4.17
N ASN A 90 -1.65 16.15 -5.11
CA ASN A 90 -0.55 15.28 -5.57
C ASN A 90 0.42 14.88 -4.45
N GLY A 91 0.85 15.85 -3.66
CA GLY A 91 1.75 15.60 -2.52
C GLY A 91 1.12 14.67 -1.49
N PRO A 92 -0.06 14.98 -0.94
CA PRO A 92 -0.78 14.12 -0.01
C PRO A 92 -1.04 12.70 -0.55
N ILE A 93 -1.48 12.57 -1.80
CA ILE A 93 -1.72 11.26 -2.45
C ILE A 93 -0.44 10.43 -2.43
N ASN A 94 0.69 10.99 -2.87
CA ASN A 94 1.96 10.26 -2.92
C ASN A 94 2.48 9.86 -1.52
N VAL A 95 2.31 10.73 -0.52
CA VAL A 95 2.71 10.45 0.87
C VAL A 95 1.85 9.35 1.48
N LEU A 96 0.53 9.43 1.31
CA LEU A 96 -0.41 8.41 1.81
C LEU A 96 -0.20 7.07 1.11
N ASP A 97 0.08 7.10 -0.19
CA ASP A 97 0.43 5.91 -0.98
C ASP A 97 1.72 5.26 -0.46
N ALA A 98 2.79 6.04 -0.26
CA ALA A 98 4.04 5.55 0.30
C ALA A 98 3.85 4.96 1.71
N ALA A 99 3.03 5.61 2.55
CA ALA A 99 2.72 5.13 3.89
C ALA A 99 1.96 3.80 3.84
N GLY A 100 0.87 3.73 3.08
CA GLY A 100 0.08 2.51 2.91
C GLY A 100 0.93 1.36 2.35
N LEU A 101 1.68 1.62 1.28
CA LEU A 101 2.60 0.67 0.64
C LEU A 101 3.60 0.10 1.65
N SER A 102 4.23 0.96 2.45
CA SER A 102 5.25 0.55 3.42
C SER A 102 4.68 -0.31 4.55
N LEU A 103 3.52 0.06 5.08
CA LEU A 103 2.88 -0.68 6.16
C LEU A 103 2.41 -2.04 5.67
N PHE A 104 1.72 -2.11 4.54
CA PHE A 104 1.21 -3.36 3.98
C PHE A 104 2.31 -4.28 3.46
N ALA A 105 3.42 -3.75 2.96
CA ALA A 105 4.57 -4.57 2.60
C ALA A 105 5.13 -5.33 3.81
N VAL A 106 5.27 -4.62 4.93
CA VAL A 106 5.80 -5.18 6.17
C VAL A 106 4.80 -6.13 6.84
N THR A 107 3.54 -5.71 7.01
CA THR A 107 2.54 -6.55 7.68
C THR A 107 2.16 -7.77 6.83
N GLY A 108 2.14 -7.63 5.50
CA GLY A 108 1.93 -8.75 4.59
C GLY A 108 3.05 -9.79 4.67
N ALA A 109 4.30 -9.35 4.72
CA ALA A 109 5.44 -10.24 4.88
C ALA A 109 5.43 -10.94 6.25
N LEU A 110 5.16 -10.20 7.33
CA LEU A 110 5.07 -10.77 8.67
C LEU A 110 3.93 -11.80 8.78
N LYS A 111 2.76 -11.53 8.21
CA LYS A 111 1.66 -12.50 8.20
C LYS A 111 2.05 -13.78 7.45
N ALA A 112 2.76 -13.67 6.34
CA ALA A 112 3.24 -14.84 5.59
C ALA A 112 4.23 -15.67 6.41
N VAL A 113 5.19 -15.02 7.09
CA VAL A 113 6.12 -15.68 8.01
C VAL A 113 5.37 -16.37 9.16
N ASP A 114 4.38 -15.70 9.77
CA ASP A 114 3.57 -16.25 10.86
C ASP A 114 2.78 -17.51 10.43
N LEU A 115 2.44 -17.62 9.15
CA LEU A 115 1.79 -18.80 8.57
C LEU A 115 2.76 -19.87 8.09
N GLY A 116 4.07 -19.72 8.36
CA GLY A 116 5.10 -20.72 8.05
C GLY A 116 5.59 -20.70 6.60
N PHE A 117 5.31 -19.65 5.83
CA PHE A 117 5.88 -19.49 4.48
C PHE A 117 7.37 -19.17 4.56
N GLY A 118 8.12 -19.62 3.55
CA GLY A 118 9.56 -19.35 3.48
C GLY A 118 9.89 -17.85 3.26
N PRO A 119 11.14 -17.43 3.55
CA PRO A 119 11.54 -16.01 3.50
C PRO A 119 11.27 -15.34 2.15
N ALA A 120 11.57 -16.01 1.04
CA ALA A 120 11.36 -15.47 -0.30
C ALA A 120 9.87 -15.29 -0.61
N GLN A 121 9.05 -16.29 -0.25
CA GLN A 121 7.60 -16.23 -0.43
C GLN A 121 6.98 -15.11 0.41
N ALA A 122 7.44 -14.94 1.66
CA ALA A 122 6.97 -13.88 2.54
C ALA A 122 7.28 -12.49 1.98
N VAL A 123 8.48 -12.28 1.45
CA VAL A 123 8.85 -11.01 0.78
C VAL A 123 7.93 -10.73 -0.42
N ILE A 124 7.70 -11.72 -1.28
CA ILE A 124 6.83 -11.57 -2.46
C ILE A 124 5.40 -11.23 -2.04
N VAL A 125 4.83 -11.96 -1.07
CA VAL A 125 3.48 -11.70 -0.57
C VAL A 125 3.40 -10.31 0.07
N GLY A 126 4.42 -9.88 0.80
CA GLY A 126 4.52 -8.52 1.32
C GLY A 126 4.42 -7.48 0.21
N VAL A 127 5.26 -7.58 -0.82
CA VAL A 127 5.22 -6.67 -1.98
C VAL A 127 3.84 -6.66 -2.63
N LEU A 128 3.25 -7.83 -2.90
CA LEU A 128 1.91 -7.94 -3.49
C LEU A 128 0.82 -7.30 -2.62
N THR A 129 0.90 -7.46 -1.31
CA THR A 129 -0.01 -6.83 -0.36
C THR A 129 0.09 -5.30 -0.45
N GLY A 130 1.32 -4.78 -0.46
CA GLY A 130 1.60 -3.35 -0.54
C GLY A 130 1.12 -2.70 -1.84
N VAL A 131 1.44 -3.29 -2.99
CA VAL A 131 1.10 -2.70 -4.30
C VAL A 131 -0.32 -3.03 -4.75
N GLY A 132 -0.94 -4.09 -4.23
CA GLY A 132 -2.18 -4.65 -4.74
C GLY A 132 -3.37 -3.69 -4.66
N GLY A 133 -3.51 -2.97 -3.54
CA GLY A 133 -4.58 -1.99 -3.35
C GLY A 133 -4.53 -0.85 -4.37
N GLY A 134 -3.37 -0.19 -4.50
CA GLY A 134 -3.15 0.86 -5.50
C GLY A 134 -3.27 0.36 -6.94
N THR A 135 -2.86 -0.88 -7.21
CA THR A 135 -3.00 -1.50 -8.54
C THR A 135 -4.47 -1.67 -8.93
N ILE A 136 -5.31 -2.23 -8.04
CA ILE A 136 -6.75 -2.37 -8.30
C ILE A 136 -7.39 -1.00 -8.53
N ARG A 137 -7.05 -0.01 -7.69
CA ARG A 137 -7.52 1.38 -7.83
C ARG A 137 -7.21 1.92 -9.22
N ASP A 138 -5.95 1.86 -9.63
CA ASP A 138 -5.46 2.44 -10.89
C ASP A 138 -6.18 1.80 -12.09
N VAL A 139 -6.36 0.47 -12.07
CA VAL A 139 -7.12 -0.25 -13.10
C VAL A 139 -8.59 0.21 -13.16
N LEU A 140 -9.25 0.36 -12.01
CA LEU A 140 -10.67 0.76 -11.95
C LEU A 140 -10.90 2.18 -12.50
N ILE A 141 -9.92 3.08 -12.34
CA ILE A 141 -9.96 4.44 -12.92
C ILE A 141 -9.33 4.51 -14.31
N ARG A 142 -9.02 3.37 -14.93
CA ARG A 142 -8.45 3.24 -16.28
C ARG A 142 -7.08 3.94 -16.44
N GLN A 143 -6.26 3.91 -15.41
CA GLN A 143 -4.88 4.37 -15.44
C GLN A 143 -3.91 3.19 -15.42
N VAL A 144 -2.72 3.39 -16.00
CA VAL A 144 -1.64 2.39 -15.90
C VAL A 144 -1.19 2.32 -14.44
N PRO A 145 -1.23 1.15 -13.79
CA PRO A 145 -0.84 1.00 -12.40
C PRO A 145 0.54 1.57 -12.10
N SER A 146 0.66 2.28 -10.98
CA SER A 146 1.91 2.90 -10.53
C SER A 146 3.06 1.90 -10.41
N VAL A 147 2.75 0.63 -10.11
CA VAL A 147 3.72 -0.48 -10.06
C VAL A 147 4.35 -0.81 -11.42
N LEU A 148 3.67 -0.49 -12.52
CA LEU A 148 4.13 -0.73 -13.90
C LEU A 148 4.70 0.52 -14.57
N SER A 149 4.33 1.71 -14.10
CA SER A 149 4.68 2.99 -14.72
C SER A 149 5.73 3.80 -13.95
N SER A 150 5.82 3.64 -12.62
CA SER A 150 6.78 4.38 -11.77
C SER A 150 7.97 3.49 -11.45
N GLY A 151 9.16 3.90 -11.92
CA GLY A 151 10.34 3.06 -11.98
C GLY A 151 10.70 2.34 -10.67
N LEU A 152 10.75 3.05 -9.55
CA LEU A 152 11.07 2.48 -8.23
C LEU A 152 9.81 2.24 -7.37
N TYR A 153 8.63 1.95 -7.92
CA TYR A 153 7.44 1.77 -7.09
C TYR A 153 7.50 0.52 -6.19
N ALA A 154 7.82 -0.63 -6.78
CA ALA A 154 7.85 -1.90 -6.05
C ALA A 154 9.13 -2.11 -5.23
N VAL A 155 10.23 -1.45 -5.60
CA VAL A 155 11.56 -1.64 -4.99
C VAL A 155 11.58 -1.27 -3.49
N PRO A 156 11.03 -0.13 -3.03
CA PRO A 156 10.92 0.19 -1.61
C PRO A 156 10.16 -0.88 -0.83
N ALA A 157 9.04 -1.37 -1.37
CA ALA A 157 8.25 -2.43 -0.75
C ALA A 157 9.05 -3.74 -0.64
N LEU A 158 9.82 -4.07 -1.68
CA LEU A 158 10.71 -5.23 -1.67
C LEU A 158 11.77 -5.10 -0.58
N VAL A 159 12.39 -3.93 -0.45
CA VAL A 159 13.39 -3.66 0.59
C VAL A 159 12.75 -3.73 1.98
N GLY A 160 11.62 -3.07 2.21
CA GLY A 160 10.91 -3.10 3.50
C GLY A 160 10.52 -4.51 3.93
N ALA A 161 9.92 -5.27 3.02
CA ALA A 161 9.56 -6.67 3.27
C ALA A 161 10.80 -7.53 3.55
N THR A 162 11.89 -7.33 2.82
CA THR A 162 13.16 -8.04 3.05
C THR A 162 13.74 -7.70 4.42
N VAL A 163 13.77 -6.43 4.81
CA VAL A 163 14.29 -5.98 6.11
C VAL A 163 13.53 -6.64 7.25
N VAL A 164 12.19 -6.69 7.19
CA VAL A 164 11.40 -7.30 8.27
C VAL A 164 11.57 -8.82 8.32
N VAL A 165 11.66 -9.49 7.17
CA VAL A 165 11.88 -10.94 7.11
C VAL A 165 13.27 -11.31 7.62
N VAL A 166 14.30 -10.54 7.28
CA VAL A 166 15.66 -10.75 7.82
C VAL A 166 15.68 -10.51 9.33
N ALA A 167 15.00 -9.48 9.83
CA ALA A 167 14.90 -9.24 11.26
C ALA A 167 14.23 -10.42 11.99
N ASP A 168 13.21 -11.03 11.40
CA ASP A 168 12.58 -12.23 11.95
C ASP A 168 13.54 -13.44 11.99
N VAL A 169 14.25 -13.71 10.89
CA VAL A 169 15.25 -14.79 10.81
C VAL A 169 16.36 -14.64 11.84
N LEU A 170 16.76 -13.39 12.15
CA LEU A 170 17.76 -13.08 13.17
C LEU A 170 17.22 -13.11 14.60
N GLY A 171 15.94 -13.42 14.80
CA GLY A 171 15.27 -13.45 16.11
C GLY A 171 14.96 -12.05 16.68
N ALA A 172 15.15 -10.98 15.91
CA ALA A 172 14.89 -9.60 16.30
C ALA A 172 13.43 -9.17 16.07
N ARG A 173 12.49 -10.12 16.16
CA ARG A 173 11.06 -9.90 15.92
C ARG A 173 10.44 -8.90 16.91
N GLY A 174 9.59 -8.01 16.42
CA GLY A 174 8.81 -7.10 17.27
C GLY A 174 8.35 -5.84 16.56
N ALA A 175 7.60 -5.01 17.29
CA ALA A 175 7.04 -3.76 16.79
C ALA A 175 8.14 -2.79 16.29
N VAL A 176 9.29 -2.75 16.97
CA VAL A 176 10.42 -1.89 16.58
C VAL A 176 10.99 -2.29 15.22
N ALA A 177 11.16 -3.60 14.97
CA ALA A 177 11.63 -4.10 13.68
C ALA A 177 10.62 -3.83 12.56
N ALA A 178 9.32 -4.03 12.83
CA ALA A 178 8.26 -3.74 11.87
C ALA A 178 8.19 -2.24 11.51
N ILE A 179 8.19 -1.37 12.53
CA ILE A 179 8.18 0.09 12.34
C ILE A 179 9.46 0.55 11.63
N GLY A 180 10.62 0.02 12.00
CA GLY A 180 11.89 0.32 11.34
C GLY A 180 11.88 -0.08 9.86
N ALA A 181 11.41 -1.28 9.54
CA ALA A 181 11.28 -1.76 8.16
C ALA A 181 10.31 -0.89 7.33
N ALA A 182 9.17 -0.52 7.93
CA ALA A 182 8.19 0.35 7.28
C ALA A 182 8.78 1.76 7.06
N ALA A 183 9.51 2.30 8.04
CA ALA A 183 10.18 3.59 7.91
C ALA A 183 11.26 3.59 6.82
N VAL A 184 12.04 2.51 6.70
CA VAL A 184 13.02 2.34 5.61
C VAL A 184 12.32 2.31 4.25
N CYS A 185 11.27 1.50 4.10
CA CYS A 185 10.47 1.45 2.89
C CYS A 185 9.89 2.82 2.53
N PHE A 186 9.28 3.51 3.49
CA PHE A 186 8.69 4.82 3.32
C PHE A 186 9.75 5.86 2.90
N ALA A 187 10.90 5.89 3.56
CA ALA A 187 11.98 6.81 3.25
C ALA A 187 12.51 6.60 1.83
N ILE A 188 12.79 5.36 1.42
CA ILE A 188 13.24 5.05 0.06
C ILE A 188 12.18 5.50 -0.96
N ARG A 189 10.89 5.26 -0.70
CA ARG A 189 9.81 5.68 -1.59
C ARG A 189 9.73 7.20 -1.70
N MET A 190 9.81 7.92 -0.58
CA MET A 190 9.75 9.39 -0.58
C MET A 190 10.97 10.04 -1.25
N VAL A 191 12.16 9.47 -1.07
CA VAL A 191 13.37 9.89 -1.79
C VAL A 191 13.19 9.67 -3.30
N GLY A 192 12.69 8.50 -3.70
CA GLY A 192 12.42 8.21 -5.12
C GLY A 192 11.42 9.17 -5.75
N VAL A 193 10.35 9.53 -5.02
CA VAL A 193 9.36 10.51 -5.47
C VAL A 193 9.93 11.93 -5.52
N HIS A 194 10.79 12.32 -4.56
CA HIS A 194 11.34 13.67 -4.50
C HIS A 194 12.40 13.94 -5.56
N PHE A 195 13.23 12.95 -5.87
CA PHE A 195 14.33 13.06 -6.84
C PHE A 195 14.00 12.50 -8.23
N ASP A 196 12.74 12.12 -8.47
CA ASP A 196 12.26 11.50 -9.71
C ASP A 196 13.14 10.33 -10.20
N VAL A 197 13.51 9.45 -9.26
CA VAL A 197 14.43 8.35 -9.54
C VAL A 197 13.66 7.23 -10.23
N ASN A 198 13.94 7.03 -11.51
CA ASN A 198 13.33 6.02 -12.34
C ASN A 198 14.24 4.79 -12.53
N ALA A 199 13.63 3.61 -12.64
CA ALA A 199 14.33 2.38 -12.99
C ALA A 199 14.76 2.42 -14.46
N PRO A 200 15.85 1.71 -14.84
CA PRO A 200 16.33 1.73 -16.21
C PRO A 200 15.27 1.21 -17.18
N PHE A 201 15.02 1.97 -18.25
CA PHE A 201 14.18 1.53 -19.35
C PHE A 201 14.93 0.53 -20.25
N PRO A 202 14.21 -0.33 -21.00
CA PRO A 202 14.82 -1.18 -22.01
C PRO A 202 15.68 -0.38 -23.00
N PRO A 203 16.90 -0.84 -23.36
CA PRO A 203 17.72 -0.15 -24.35
C PRO A 203 16.94 0.10 -25.65
N GLY A 204 16.83 1.37 -26.05
CA GLY A 204 16.13 1.78 -27.29
C GLY A 204 14.71 2.33 -27.12
N SER A 205 14.16 2.40 -25.90
CA SER A 205 12.92 3.14 -25.65
C SER A 205 13.14 4.65 -25.83
N ARG A 206 12.29 5.32 -26.64
CA ARG A 206 12.26 6.79 -26.67
C ARG A 206 11.82 7.31 -25.29
N PRO A 207 12.40 8.40 -24.78
CA PRO A 207 11.87 9.09 -23.61
C PRO A 207 10.38 9.41 -23.83
N PRO A 208 9.52 9.37 -22.80
CA PRO A 208 8.16 9.89 -22.92
C PRO A 208 8.24 11.33 -23.43
N GLU A 209 7.43 11.67 -24.45
CA GLU A 209 7.25 13.06 -24.85
C GLU A 209 6.57 13.79 -23.68
N ASP A 210 7.23 14.83 -23.15
CA ASP A 210 6.62 15.71 -22.15
C ASP A 210 5.37 16.38 -22.76
N PRO A 211 4.21 16.33 -22.09
CA PRO A 211 2.99 17.00 -22.55
C PRO A 211 3.03 18.52 -22.41
#